data_AF-A0A522ZQM3-F1
#
_entry.id   AF-A0A522ZQM3-F1
#
_cell.length_a   1.000
_cell.length_b   1.000
_cell.length_c   1.000
_cell.angle_alpha   90.00
_cell.angle_beta   90.00
_cell.angle_gamma   90.00
#
_symmetry.space_group_name_H-M   'P 1'
#
loop_
_entity.id
_entity.type
_entity.pdbx_description
1 polymer ?
#
loop_
_entity_poly.entity_id
_entity_poly.type
_entity_poly.pdbx_seq_one_letter_code
_entity_poly.pdbx_strand_id
1 'polypeptide(L)'
;MSRKIVSRRDFLRYAASAGTVAGMGTLINLSEFSRAEAARLTVPNFKYGSFLDRFEGNVLVLPGKFSGNINVLDMAKCETLAWFPCGLLGIDYPIPHHIASMPSADPYKGFDFYFTMQPPESPYVNEMAPEWRNRGTFGMWKMHYDGSGPQNRISVKKDIAAKFGMALGVHTSIGVGVNENKYVSFSDGQKDISLIVTVDDDPKFVAAFKFDYEPVTKNLIISRIFPDSSGKFDLLGRKGEKTSHEAMLGEELMPADPTATFVDAWTWHPELPFGTVLLRRLGATPVIDTRTWTPVTVMGTGSGAPDHFKLVRQTGYTWVYNISAVPTPLHEAGFVTNGEHFISCNNVLENNNAVFVSGDSDPLKWKKVAFVEGYGKTHLPLHMGNLPNSKYVYFTAWARPPLRGYIAKVSTKTWKIEAKIDIGPDPHTCEPTVDGNYMTAVYSGNQGGESGVVVLDVETNDIVMRYPDPGGHHDHSLVPKDWEGMKASRSTNV
;
A
#
# COMPACT_ATOMS: atom_id res chain seq x y z
N MET A 1 -37.73 61.96 -14.44
CA MET A 1 -37.26 60.86 -13.58
C MET A 1 -35.82 61.13 -13.18
N SER A 2 -35.58 61.59 -11.95
CA SER A 2 -34.23 61.91 -11.46
C SER A 2 -33.53 60.64 -10.95
N ARG A 3 -32.35 60.31 -11.47
CA ARG A 3 -31.48 59.27 -10.91
C ARG A 3 -31.06 59.68 -9.50
N LYS A 4 -31.55 58.98 -8.47
CA LYS A 4 -31.02 59.07 -7.11
C LYS A 4 -29.65 58.40 -7.10
N ILE A 5 -28.60 59.18 -6.83
CA ILE A 5 -27.26 58.65 -6.54
C ILE A 5 -27.31 58.11 -5.11
N VAL A 6 -27.23 56.79 -4.97
CA VAL A 6 -27.10 56.12 -3.67
C VAL A 6 -25.73 56.48 -3.12
N SER A 7 -25.69 57.12 -1.94
CA SER A 7 -24.42 57.48 -1.33
C SER A 7 -23.73 56.22 -0.78
N ARG A 8 -22.39 56.24 -0.70
CA ARG A 8 -21.59 55.18 -0.06
C ARG A 8 -22.08 54.83 1.36
N ARG A 9 -22.70 55.80 2.04
CA ARG A 9 -23.27 55.66 3.38
C ARG A 9 -24.59 54.88 3.39
N ASP A 10 -25.39 55.00 2.34
CA ASP A 10 -26.64 54.26 2.17
C ASP A 10 -26.37 52.79 1.78
N PHE A 11 -25.31 52.54 1.00
CA PHE A 11 -24.82 51.18 0.71
C PHE A 11 -24.33 50.46 1.98
N LEU A 12 -23.56 51.14 2.83
CA LEU A 12 -23.07 50.57 4.10
C LEU A 12 -24.19 50.33 5.12
N ARG A 13 -25.22 51.18 5.14
CA ARG A 13 -26.41 50.97 5.98
C ARG A 13 -27.24 49.78 5.51
N TYR A 14 -27.44 49.61 4.20
CA TYR A 14 -28.12 48.44 3.65
C TYR A 14 -27.36 47.14 3.88
N ALA A 15 -26.02 47.17 3.79
CA ALA A 15 -25.17 46.03 4.10
C ALA A 15 -25.23 45.64 5.59
N ALA A 16 -25.32 46.61 6.51
CA ALA A 16 -25.44 46.36 7.94
C ALA A 16 -26.83 45.85 8.35
N SER A 17 -27.90 46.27 7.66
CA SER A 17 -29.28 45.82 7.97
C SER A 17 -29.69 44.52 7.26
N ALA A 18 -29.03 44.15 6.16
CA ALA A 18 -29.22 42.85 5.50
C ALA A 18 -28.34 41.73 6.10
N GLY A 19 -27.35 42.11 6.94
CA GLY A 19 -26.38 41.19 7.56
C GLY A 19 -26.91 40.34 8.72
N THR A 20 -28.20 40.34 9.03
CA THR A 20 -28.76 39.62 10.18
C THR A 20 -29.61 38.39 9.85
N VAL A 21 -29.93 38.08 8.58
CA VAL A 21 -30.83 36.94 8.28
C VAL A 21 -30.38 36.04 7.11
N ALA A 22 -29.39 36.39 6.28
CA ALA A 22 -28.92 35.47 5.24
C ALA A 22 -27.44 35.67 4.90
N GLY A 23 -26.62 34.65 5.18
CA GLY A 23 -25.23 34.57 4.73
C GLY A 23 -24.20 34.88 5.81
N MET A 24 -23.95 33.93 6.72
CA MET A 24 -22.70 33.91 7.49
C MET A 24 -21.54 33.50 6.59
N GLY A 25 -21.12 34.42 5.71
CA GLY A 25 -19.74 34.51 5.26
C GLY A 25 -19.00 35.39 6.26
N THR A 26 -18.74 34.88 7.45
CA THR A 26 -17.82 35.54 8.38
C THR A 26 -16.43 35.55 7.74
N LEU A 27 -15.83 36.74 7.64
CA LEU A 27 -14.38 36.87 7.45
C LEU A 27 -13.71 36.22 8.66
N ILE A 28 -13.47 34.92 8.57
CA ILE A 28 -12.75 34.17 9.59
C ILE A 28 -11.35 34.77 9.66
N ASN A 29 -11.02 35.43 10.77
CA ASN A 29 -9.68 35.92 11.01
C ASN A 29 -8.77 34.72 11.29
N LEU A 30 -8.18 34.15 10.24
CA LEU A 30 -7.32 32.97 10.31
C LEU A 30 -6.12 33.14 11.26
N SER A 31 -5.77 34.37 11.66
CA SER A 31 -4.70 34.64 12.62
C SER A 31 -5.07 34.36 14.09
N GLU A 32 -6.36 34.15 14.40
CA GLU A 32 -6.85 33.86 15.76
C GLU A 32 -7.01 32.36 16.03
N PHE A 33 -6.95 31.53 15.00
CA PHE A 33 -6.98 30.07 15.12
C PHE A 33 -5.58 29.53 15.34
N SER A 34 -5.44 28.50 16.17
CA SER A 34 -4.22 27.70 16.13
C SER A 34 -4.08 27.09 14.73
N ARG A 35 -2.84 26.83 14.31
CA ARG A 35 -2.58 26.37 12.94
C ARG A 35 -3.29 25.05 12.60
N ALA A 36 -3.43 24.18 13.60
CA ALA A 36 -4.20 22.93 13.48
C ALA A 36 -5.71 23.18 13.31
N GLU A 37 -6.26 24.20 13.96
CA GLU A 37 -7.66 24.58 13.79
C GLU A 37 -7.90 25.21 12.41
N ALA A 38 -6.98 26.04 11.92
CA ALA A 38 -7.03 26.58 10.56
C ALA A 38 -7.03 25.47 9.50
N ALA A 39 -6.21 24.43 9.69
CA ALA A 39 -6.18 23.24 8.85
C ALA A 39 -7.46 22.39 8.90
N ARG A 40 -8.37 22.64 9.86
CA ARG A 40 -9.66 21.93 10.03
C ARG A 40 -10.89 22.77 9.71
N LEU A 41 -10.73 24.05 9.40
CA LEU A 41 -11.86 24.90 9.06
C LEU A 41 -12.63 24.30 7.88
N THR A 42 -13.92 24.04 8.09
CA THR A 42 -14.85 23.66 7.04
C THR A 42 -14.93 24.80 6.04
N VAL A 43 -14.92 24.47 4.75
CA VAL A 43 -15.03 25.47 3.68
C VAL A 43 -16.38 26.17 3.84
N PRO A 44 -16.42 27.44 4.29
CA PRO A 44 -17.69 28.12 4.52
C PRO A 44 -18.43 28.18 3.18
N ASN A 45 -19.68 27.73 3.16
CA ASN A 45 -20.54 27.64 1.97
C ASN A 45 -20.31 26.44 1.03
N PHE A 46 -19.63 25.37 1.45
CA PHE A 46 -19.70 24.12 0.68
C PHE A 46 -21.07 23.45 0.86
N LYS A 47 -21.85 23.38 -0.24
CA LYS A 47 -23.24 22.89 -0.25
C LYS A 47 -23.42 21.49 0.37
N TYR A 48 -22.35 20.67 0.37
CA TYR A 48 -22.35 19.31 0.89
C TYR A 48 -21.42 19.13 2.11
N GLY A 49 -21.04 20.21 2.81
CA GLY A 49 -20.09 20.15 3.93
C GLY A 49 -20.50 19.15 5.02
N SER A 50 -21.78 19.14 5.39
CA SER A 50 -22.31 18.21 6.40
C SER A 50 -22.27 16.73 6.01
N PHE A 51 -22.16 16.41 4.71
CA PHE A 51 -21.90 15.05 4.27
C PHE A 51 -20.42 14.69 4.43
N LEU A 52 -19.51 15.63 4.15
CA LEU A 52 -18.07 15.43 4.25
C LEU A 52 -17.57 15.33 5.70
N ASP A 53 -18.26 15.94 6.67
CA ASP A 53 -17.91 15.86 8.10
C ASP A 53 -17.78 14.41 8.61
N ARG A 54 -18.42 13.45 7.94
CA ARG A 54 -18.31 12.01 8.25
C ARG A 54 -16.92 11.43 8.01
N PHE A 55 -16.11 12.11 7.20
CA PHE A 55 -14.75 11.70 6.88
C PHE A 55 -13.70 12.46 7.70
N GLU A 56 -14.09 13.26 8.71
CA GLU A 56 -13.15 13.96 9.58
C GLU A 56 -12.11 13.00 10.18
N GLY A 57 -10.83 13.38 10.07
CA GLY A 57 -9.71 12.56 10.55
C GLY A 57 -9.22 11.50 9.57
N ASN A 58 -9.87 11.33 8.40
CA ASN A 58 -9.42 10.43 7.35
C ASN A 58 -8.54 11.19 6.35
N VAL A 59 -7.22 11.01 6.49
CA VAL A 59 -6.20 11.59 5.60
C VAL A 59 -5.58 10.47 4.77
N LEU A 60 -5.55 10.66 3.46
CA LEU A 60 -4.98 9.72 2.49
C LEU A 60 -3.59 10.14 2.07
N VAL A 61 -2.71 9.17 1.81
CA VAL A 61 -1.41 9.37 1.18
C VAL A 61 -1.36 8.54 -0.11
N LEU A 62 -1.02 9.18 -1.22
CA LEU A 62 -1.23 8.69 -2.57
C LEU A 62 0.06 8.83 -3.40
N PRO A 63 0.86 7.77 -3.61
CA PRO A 63 1.93 7.78 -4.61
C PRO A 63 1.35 7.74 -6.01
N GLY A 64 1.82 8.62 -6.88
CA GLY A 64 1.23 8.81 -8.21
C GLY A 64 1.88 8.03 -9.34
N LYS A 65 2.81 7.10 -9.05
CA LYS A 65 3.54 6.27 -10.03
C LYS A 65 4.09 7.15 -11.17
N PHE A 66 3.59 7.03 -12.40
CA PHE A 66 4.10 7.82 -13.54
C PHE A 66 3.86 9.33 -13.44
N SER A 67 3.00 9.82 -12.53
CA SER A 67 2.86 11.27 -12.30
C SER A 67 4.06 11.88 -11.56
N GLY A 68 4.90 11.05 -10.93
CA GLY A 68 6.12 11.49 -10.26
C GLY A 68 5.91 12.24 -8.94
N ASN A 69 4.69 12.22 -8.39
CA ASN A 69 4.32 12.95 -7.17
C ASN A 69 3.83 12.01 -6.07
N ILE A 70 3.86 12.50 -4.83
CA ILE A 70 3.12 11.93 -3.70
C ILE A 70 2.15 13.00 -3.20
N ASN A 71 0.88 12.66 -3.02
CA ASN A 71 -0.16 13.57 -2.53
C ASN A 71 -0.60 13.16 -1.11
N VAL A 72 -0.89 14.13 -0.26
CA VAL A 72 -1.61 13.97 1.01
C VAL A 72 -2.95 14.67 0.88
N LEU A 73 -4.06 13.96 1.07
CA LEU A 73 -5.42 14.44 0.80
C LEU A 73 -6.30 14.32 2.04
N ASP A 74 -7.10 15.36 2.33
CA ASP A 74 -8.13 15.34 3.37
C ASP A 74 -9.49 14.99 2.78
N MET A 75 -10.05 13.86 3.21
CA MET A 75 -11.36 13.39 2.74
C MET A 75 -12.50 14.31 3.22
N ALA A 76 -12.39 14.92 4.40
CA ALA A 76 -13.45 15.81 4.90
C ALA A 76 -13.54 17.14 4.14
N LYS A 77 -12.52 17.45 3.32
CA LYS A 77 -12.44 18.70 2.57
C LYS A 77 -12.41 18.52 1.06
N CYS A 78 -12.11 17.32 0.59
CA CYS A 78 -11.79 17.05 -0.81
C CYS A 78 -10.58 17.89 -1.30
N GLU A 79 -9.59 18.12 -0.43
CA GLU A 79 -8.45 18.99 -0.72
C GLU A 79 -7.12 18.27 -0.53
N THR A 80 -6.17 18.50 -1.44
CA THR A 80 -4.77 18.14 -1.23
C THR A 80 -4.18 19.05 -0.15
N LEU A 81 -3.81 18.46 0.99
CA LEU A 81 -3.16 19.16 2.10
C LEU A 81 -1.72 19.53 1.76
N ALA A 82 -0.99 18.61 1.12
CA ALA A 82 0.36 18.82 0.63
C ALA A 82 0.69 17.82 -0.48
N TRP A 83 1.67 18.13 -1.32
CA TRP A 83 2.19 17.21 -2.32
C TRP A 83 3.71 17.35 -2.42
N PHE A 84 4.38 16.29 -2.85
CA PHE A 84 5.83 16.24 -3.01
C PHE A 84 6.18 15.82 -4.44
N PRO A 85 6.81 16.70 -5.24
CA PRO A 85 7.37 16.31 -6.53
C PRO A 85 8.67 15.55 -6.32
N CYS A 86 8.67 14.26 -6.61
CA CYS A 86 9.82 13.39 -6.39
C CYS A 86 11.04 13.76 -7.26
N GLY A 87 10.85 14.58 -8.30
CA GLY A 87 11.97 15.17 -9.06
C GLY A 87 12.89 16.05 -8.20
N LEU A 88 12.41 16.58 -7.07
CA LEU A 88 13.24 17.33 -6.11
C LEU A 88 14.29 16.45 -5.40
N LEU A 89 14.19 15.13 -5.51
CA LEU A 89 15.21 14.19 -5.06
C LEU A 89 16.41 14.11 -6.03
N GLY A 90 16.41 14.90 -7.11
CA GLY A 90 17.43 14.85 -8.15
C GLY A 90 17.26 13.65 -9.10
N ILE A 91 16.05 13.06 -9.12
CA ILE A 91 15.71 11.90 -9.94
C ILE A 91 14.99 12.39 -11.20
N ASP A 92 15.49 11.99 -12.36
CA ASP A 92 15.04 12.54 -13.64
C ASP A 92 13.72 11.91 -14.13
N TYR A 93 13.44 10.65 -13.78
CA TYR A 93 12.17 9.92 -14.01
C TYR A 93 11.71 9.24 -12.72
N PRO A 94 11.08 9.98 -11.79
CA PRO A 94 10.63 9.41 -10.53
C PRO A 94 9.33 8.63 -10.71
N ILE A 95 9.30 7.37 -10.27
CA ILE A 95 8.08 6.54 -10.21
C ILE A 95 7.85 6.11 -8.75
N PRO A 96 7.32 6.99 -7.87
CA PRO A 96 6.94 6.61 -6.51
C PRO A 96 5.92 5.46 -6.57
N HIS A 97 6.20 4.37 -5.87
CA HIS A 97 5.51 3.10 -6.06
C HIS A 97 4.58 2.76 -4.89
N HIS A 98 5.09 2.19 -3.79
CA HIS A 98 4.30 1.80 -2.63
C HIS A 98 4.53 2.72 -1.44
N ILE A 99 3.57 2.76 -0.51
CA ILE A 99 3.57 3.69 0.62
C ILE A 99 3.05 3.02 1.90
N ALA A 100 3.56 3.41 3.06
CA ALA A 100 2.99 3.01 4.35
C ALA A 100 3.10 4.16 5.37
N SER A 101 1.99 4.51 6.03
CA SER A 101 1.94 5.64 6.97
C SER A 101 2.06 5.18 8.41
N MET A 102 2.87 5.88 9.20
CA MET A 102 2.91 5.66 10.66
C MET A 102 1.61 6.17 11.29
N PRO A 103 1.15 5.56 12.39
CA PRO A 103 -0.02 6.05 13.09
C PRO A 103 0.13 7.49 13.60
N SER A 104 -0.95 8.27 13.53
CA SER A 104 -1.04 9.61 14.11
C SER A 104 -2.41 9.84 14.73
N ALA A 105 -2.42 10.18 16.03
CA ALA A 105 -3.64 10.51 16.75
C ALA A 105 -4.36 11.75 16.17
N ASP A 106 -3.63 12.58 15.44
CA ASP A 106 -4.13 13.77 14.78
C ASP A 106 -3.33 13.99 13.47
N PRO A 107 -3.73 13.34 12.36
CA PRO A 107 -2.97 13.40 11.11
C PRO A 107 -2.86 14.82 10.55
N TYR A 108 -3.76 15.74 10.95
CA TYR A 108 -3.67 17.14 10.60
C TYR A 108 -2.49 17.87 11.22
N LYS A 109 -1.91 17.36 12.32
CA LYS A 109 -0.73 17.95 12.99
C LYS A 109 0.61 17.38 12.52
N GLY A 110 0.57 16.40 11.63
CA GLY A 110 1.75 15.78 11.06
C GLY A 110 1.87 14.29 11.36
N PHE A 111 2.61 13.60 10.50
CA PHE A 111 2.91 12.18 10.59
C PHE A 111 4.09 11.82 9.68
N ASP A 112 4.74 10.70 9.97
CA ASP A 112 5.76 10.12 9.12
C ASP A 112 5.16 9.04 8.23
N PHE A 113 5.73 8.86 7.04
CA PHE A 113 5.39 7.76 6.14
C PHE A 113 6.61 7.30 5.36
N TYR A 114 6.55 6.11 4.80
CA TYR A 114 7.60 5.48 4.01
C TYR A 114 7.12 5.26 2.61
N PHE A 115 7.99 5.40 1.61
CA PHE A 115 7.65 5.00 0.25
C PHE A 115 8.84 4.41 -0.49
N THR A 116 8.54 3.62 -1.52
CA THR A 116 9.50 3.04 -2.46
C THR A 116 9.41 3.71 -3.82
N MET A 117 10.45 3.57 -4.64
CA MET A 117 10.45 4.03 -6.01
C MET A 117 11.00 2.94 -6.93
N GLN A 118 10.48 2.91 -8.14
CA GLN A 118 11.03 2.11 -9.22
C GLN A 118 11.61 3.01 -10.31
N PRO A 119 12.57 2.53 -11.08
CA PRO A 119 12.90 3.14 -12.36
C PRO A 119 11.85 2.83 -13.45
N PRO A 120 11.78 3.65 -14.51
CA PRO A 120 11.06 3.32 -15.74
C PRO A 120 11.66 2.07 -16.38
N GLU A 121 10.85 1.01 -16.47
CA GLU A 121 11.29 -0.29 -16.96
C GLU A 121 10.29 -0.93 -17.93
N SER A 122 10.64 -2.10 -18.46
CA SER A 122 9.84 -2.81 -19.48
C SER A 122 8.48 -3.28 -18.92
N PRO A 123 7.48 -3.57 -19.78
CA PRO A 123 7.49 -3.37 -21.23
C PRO A 123 7.26 -1.90 -21.66
N TYR A 124 6.77 -1.04 -20.77
CA TYR A 124 6.35 0.33 -21.09
C TYR A 124 7.43 1.19 -21.75
N VAL A 125 8.70 0.90 -21.46
CA VAL A 125 9.85 1.70 -21.89
C VAL A 125 10.59 1.06 -23.07
N ASN A 126 10.54 -0.27 -23.22
CA ASN A 126 11.44 -0.97 -24.13
C ASN A 126 11.06 -0.87 -25.61
N GLU A 127 9.78 -0.76 -25.96
CA GLU A 127 9.35 -0.75 -27.36
C GLU A 127 9.13 0.67 -27.91
N MET A 128 8.82 1.63 -27.03
CA MET A 128 8.35 2.97 -27.43
C MET A 128 9.30 4.11 -27.05
N ALA A 129 10.21 3.92 -26.09
CA ALA A 129 11.09 4.98 -25.58
C ALA A 129 12.43 4.41 -25.04
N PRO A 130 13.29 3.84 -25.91
CA PRO A 130 14.56 3.20 -25.49
C PRO A 130 15.49 4.14 -24.71
N GLU A 131 15.34 5.45 -24.88
CA GLU A 131 16.08 6.48 -24.15
C GLU A 131 15.71 6.59 -22.66
N TRP A 132 14.61 5.96 -22.22
CA TRP A 132 14.20 5.95 -20.80
C TRP A 132 14.76 4.78 -20.00
N ARG A 133 15.33 3.75 -20.65
CA ARG A 133 15.76 2.50 -20.01
C ARG A 133 16.73 2.66 -18.84
N ASN A 134 17.60 3.67 -18.91
CA ASN A 134 18.63 3.92 -17.90
C ASN A 134 18.29 5.10 -16.98
N ARG A 135 17.07 5.63 -17.06
CA ARG A 135 16.61 6.77 -16.27
C ARG A 135 15.98 6.28 -14.98
N GLY A 136 15.73 7.19 -14.04
CA GLY A 136 15.17 6.87 -12.73
C GLY A 136 16.04 5.90 -11.92
N THR A 137 15.56 5.55 -10.73
CA THR A 137 16.27 4.65 -9.81
C THR A 137 15.30 3.98 -8.87
N PHE A 138 15.71 2.84 -8.32
CA PHE A 138 15.14 2.34 -7.08
C PHE A 138 15.44 3.30 -5.93
N GLY A 139 14.57 3.36 -4.94
CA GLY A 139 14.87 4.02 -3.68
C GLY A 139 13.83 3.79 -2.61
N MET A 140 14.19 4.16 -1.39
CA MET A 140 13.40 3.95 -0.17
C MET A 140 13.59 5.18 0.72
N TRP A 141 12.51 5.84 1.11
CA TRP A 141 12.59 7.05 1.92
C TRP A 141 11.63 7.02 3.10
N LYS A 142 12.05 7.67 4.18
CA LYS A 142 11.16 8.17 5.23
C LYS A 142 10.86 9.64 4.95
N MET A 143 9.58 9.98 4.97
CA MET A 143 9.05 11.31 4.71
C MET A 143 8.26 11.81 5.93
N HIS A 144 8.08 13.12 6.01
CA HIS A 144 7.29 13.76 7.06
C HIS A 144 6.37 14.81 6.47
N TYR A 145 5.08 14.66 6.73
CA TYR A 145 4.08 15.71 6.56
C TYR A 145 4.01 16.53 7.85
N ASP A 146 4.16 17.86 7.78
CA ASP A 146 4.34 18.70 8.96
C ASP A 146 3.06 19.24 9.60
N GLY A 147 1.93 19.29 8.87
CA GLY A 147 0.58 19.63 9.36
C GLY A 147 0.43 20.95 10.17
N SER A 148 1.47 21.78 10.20
CA SER A 148 1.62 22.83 11.22
C SER A 148 2.01 24.18 10.62
N GLY A 149 1.94 24.31 9.29
CA GLY A 149 2.25 25.51 8.55
C GLY A 149 1.00 26.25 8.04
N PRO A 150 1.10 27.56 7.74
CA PRO A 150 0.09 28.26 6.91
C PRO A 150 0.01 27.69 5.49
N GLN A 151 1.03 26.93 5.07
CA GLN A 151 1.05 26.02 3.94
C GLN A 151 1.72 24.74 4.44
N ASN A 152 1.03 23.61 4.40
CA ASN A 152 1.61 22.34 4.80
C ASN A 152 2.60 21.87 3.74
N ARG A 153 3.58 21.06 4.15
CA ARG A 153 4.57 20.49 3.24
C ARG A 153 4.94 19.08 3.64
N ILE A 154 5.47 18.37 2.65
CA ILE A 154 6.12 17.08 2.82
C ILE A 154 7.63 17.32 2.73
N SER A 155 8.39 16.72 3.63
CA SER A 155 9.85 16.82 3.69
C SER A 155 10.49 15.45 3.80
N VAL A 156 11.69 15.30 3.22
CA VAL A 156 12.48 14.08 3.38
C VAL A 156 13.08 14.06 4.78
N LYS A 157 12.83 12.99 5.53
CA LYS A 157 13.51 12.72 6.82
C LYS A 157 14.76 11.90 6.61
N LYS A 158 14.67 10.85 5.79
CA LYS A 158 15.78 9.91 5.56
C LYS A 158 15.73 9.28 4.18
N ASP A 159 16.89 9.24 3.53
CA ASP A 159 17.17 8.31 2.43
C ASP A 159 17.66 6.98 3.03
N ILE A 160 16.76 6.01 3.08
CA ILE A 160 17.02 4.69 3.65
C ILE A 160 17.90 3.89 2.71
N ALA A 161 17.71 4.06 1.40
CA ALA A 161 18.52 3.37 0.41
C ALA A 161 20.00 3.74 0.53
N ALA A 162 20.32 5.03 0.56
CA ALA A 162 21.69 5.53 0.70
C ALA A 162 22.32 5.15 2.06
N LYS A 163 21.51 5.10 3.14
CA LYS A 163 21.97 4.70 4.48
C LYS A 163 22.50 3.26 4.47
N PHE A 164 21.76 2.34 3.85
CA PHE A 164 22.08 0.91 3.89
C PHE A 164 22.77 0.38 2.63
N GLY A 165 22.90 1.16 1.56
CA GLY A 165 23.50 0.67 0.31
C GLY A 165 22.65 -0.36 -0.42
N MET A 166 21.34 -0.37 -0.19
CA MET A 166 20.37 -1.27 -0.82
C MET A 166 19.17 -0.44 -1.24
N ALA A 167 18.66 -0.61 -2.46
CA ALA A 167 17.45 0.07 -2.92
C ALA A 167 16.43 -0.97 -3.41
N LEU A 168 15.22 -0.94 -2.87
CA LEU A 168 14.13 -1.88 -3.14
C LEU A 168 12.89 -1.10 -3.58
N GLY A 169 12.13 -1.60 -4.57
CA GLY A 169 11.15 -0.81 -5.30
C GLY A 169 9.70 -1.25 -5.20
N VAL A 170 9.38 -2.36 -4.54
CA VAL A 170 8.00 -2.88 -4.44
C VAL A 170 7.42 -2.51 -3.08
N HIS A 171 6.75 -3.40 -2.36
CA HIS A 171 5.95 -3.02 -1.20
C HIS A 171 6.80 -2.56 -0.01
N THR A 172 6.25 -1.62 0.76
CA THR A 172 6.73 -1.25 2.09
C THR A 172 5.60 -1.42 3.10
N SER A 173 5.92 -1.92 4.30
CA SER A 173 4.91 -2.17 5.34
C SER A 173 5.49 -1.95 6.73
N ILE A 174 4.67 -1.44 7.65
CA ILE A 174 5.09 -1.12 9.02
C ILE A 174 4.71 -2.26 9.96
N GLY A 175 5.59 -2.60 10.90
CA GLY A 175 5.33 -3.64 11.91
C GLY A 175 4.22 -3.27 12.88
N VAL A 176 3.41 -4.25 13.26
CA VAL A 176 2.28 -4.12 14.19
C VAL A 176 2.31 -5.21 15.26
N GLY A 177 1.42 -5.12 16.26
CA GLY A 177 1.32 -6.06 17.36
C GLY A 177 2.62 -6.05 18.16
N VAL A 178 3.25 -7.21 18.34
CA VAL A 178 4.56 -7.30 19.02
C VAL A 178 5.69 -6.55 18.30
N ASN A 179 5.49 -6.16 17.04
CA ASN A 179 6.43 -5.41 16.21
C ASN A 179 6.07 -3.92 16.08
N GLU A 180 5.03 -3.45 16.77
CA GLU A 180 4.63 -2.03 16.78
C GLU A 180 5.79 -1.11 17.15
N ASN A 181 5.86 0.05 16.49
CA ASN A 181 6.87 1.08 16.71
C ASN A 181 8.33 0.59 16.67
N LYS A 182 8.58 -0.58 16.05
CA LYS A 182 9.92 -1.15 15.96
C LYS A 182 10.42 -1.15 14.54
N TYR A 183 9.63 -1.67 13.60
CA TYR A 183 10.14 -2.08 12.30
C TYR A 183 9.33 -1.55 11.12
N VAL A 184 10.03 -1.34 10.00
CA VAL A 184 9.46 -1.14 8.67
C VAL A 184 10.18 -2.08 7.70
N SER A 185 9.43 -2.63 6.75
CA SER A 185 9.93 -3.52 5.71
C SER A 185 9.96 -2.82 4.34
N PHE A 186 10.85 -3.28 3.48
CA PHE A 186 10.92 -2.93 2.06
C PHE A 186 11.19 -4.21 1.28
N SER A 187 10.50 -4.41 0.16
CA SER A 187 10.62 -5.62 -0.66
C SER A 187 10.84 -5.29 -2.13
N ASP A 188 11.47 -6.22 -2.86
CA ASP A 188 11.69 -6.08 -4.29
C ASP A 188 11.75 -7.42 -5.03
N GLY A 189 10.94 -7.54 -6.08
CA GLY A 189 10.80 -8.77 -6.85
C GLY A 189 11.80 -8.93 -7.97
N GLN A 190 12.52 -7.85 -8.33
CA GLN A 190 13.57 -7.92 -9.34
C GLN A 190 14.87 -8.41 -8.73
N LYS A 191 15.14 -8.03 -7.48
CA LYS A 191 16.29 -8.47 -6.69
C LYS A 191 16.00 -9.71 -5.85
N ASP A 192 14.72 -10.02 -5.64
CA ASP A 192 14.23 -11.04 -4.72
C ASP A 192 14.75 -10.85 -3.29
N ILE A 193 14.56 -9.64 -2.76
CA ILE A 193 15.05 -9.26 -1.43
C ILE A 193 13.95 -8.59 -0.62
N SER A 194 13.89 -8.91 0.67
CA SER A 194 13.19 -8.12 1.68
C SER A 194 14.17 -7.60 2.73
N LEU A 195 14.08 -6.32 3.06
CA LEU A 195 14.87 -5.62 4.08
C LEU A 195 13.96 -5.15 5.21
N ILE A 196 14.43 -5.31 6.45
CA ILE A 196 13.78 -4.82 7.66
C ILE A 196 14.75 -3.89 8.40
N VAL A 197 14.26 -2.71 8.74
CA VAL A 197 14.99 -1.68 9.49
C VAL A 197 14.12 -1.11 10.60
N THR A 198 14.72 -0.39 11.55
CA THR A 198 13.94 0.29 12.59
C THR A 198 13.23 1.54 12.06
N VAL A 199 12.14 1.96 12.72
CA VAL A 199 11.33 3.14 12.32
C VAL A 199 11.89 4.49 12.79
N ASP A 200 13.00 4.49 13.54
CA ASP A 200 13.62 5.69 14.08
C ASP A 200 14.08 6.67 12.98
N ASP A 201 14.28 7.95 13.33
CA ASP A 201 14.82 8.95 12.40
C ASP A 201 16.26 8.63 11.92
N ASP A 202 17.01 7.85 12.71
CA ASP A 202 18.22 7.17 12.25
C ASP A 202 18.00 5.65 12.28
N PRO A 203 17.41 5.07 11.22
CA PRO A 203 17.02 3.68 11.18
C PRO A 203 18.26 2.79 11.28
N LYS A 204 18.09 1.65 11.94
CA LYS A 204 19.13 0.62 12.11
C LYS A 204 18.77 -0.63 11.33
N PHE A 205 19.78 -1.33 10.82
CA PHE A 205 19.60 -2.63 10.17
C PHE A 205 19.09 -3.66 11.18
N VAL A 206 18.10 -4.46 10.77
CA VAL A 206 17.54 -5.55 11.59
C VAL A 206 17.76 -6.89 10.90
N ALA A 207 17.23 -7.06 9.70
CA ALA A 207 17.38 -8.27 8.91
C ALA A 207 17.22 -7.97 7.41
N ALA A 208 17.83 -8.81 6.58
CA ALA A 208 17.56 -8.84 5.15
C ALA A 208 17.60 -10.28 4.67
N PHE A 209 16.68 -10.63 3.77
CA PHE A 209 16.53 -11.97 3.23
C PHE A 209 16.61 -11.91 1.70
N LYS A 210 17.40 -12.80 1.11
CA LYS A 210 17.44 -13.03 -0.33
C LYS A 210 16.81 -14.37 -0.64
N PHE A 211 16.03 -14.41 -1.71
CA PHE A 211 15.30 -15.58 -2.16
C PHE A 211 15.80 -15.97 -3.56
N ASP A 212 16.17 -17.24 -3.73
CA ASP A 212 16.64 -17.78 -5.01
C ASP A 212 15.95 -19.11 -5.28
N TYR A 213 15.66 -19.41 -6.55
CA TYR A 213 15.10 -20.68 -6.96
C TYR A 213 16.10 -21.49 -7.80
N GLU A 214 16.27 -22.77 -7.48
CA GLU A 214 17.01 -23.72 -8.30
C GLU A 214 16.01 -24.62 -9.03
N PRO A 215 15.69 -24.35 -10.31
CA PRO A 215 14.63 -25.04 -11.05
C PRO A 215 14.91 -26.52 -11.27
N VAL A 216 16.17 -26.94 -11.40
CA VAL A 216 16.50 -28.35 -11.68
C VAL A 216 16.21 -29.21 -10.47
N THR A 217 16.62 -28.75 -9.29
CA THR A 217 16.38 -29.46 -8.02
C THR A 217 15.06 -29.08 -7.36
N LYS A 218 14.33 -28.12 -7.95
CA LYS A 218 13.07 -27.56 -7.46
C LYS A 218 13.17 -27.03 -6.03
N ASN A 219 14.26 -26.33 -5.74
CA ASN A 219 14.56 -25.88 -4.38
C ASN A 219 14.45 -24.37 -4.29
N LEU A 220 13.67 -23.89 -3.33
CA LEU A 220 13.73 -22.51 -2.85
C LEU A 220 14.87 -22.40 -1.85
N ILE A 221 15.74 -21.42 -2.03
CA ILE A 221 16.85 -21.08 -1.16
C ILE A 221 16.54 -19.73 -0.52
N ILE A 222 16.43 -19.72 0.80
CA ILE A 222 16.23 -18.52 1.61
C ILE A 222 17.54 -18.25 2.34
N SER A 223 18.15 -17.09 2.12
CA SER A 223 19.41 -16.71 2.79
C SER A 223 19.25 -15.40 3.54
N ARG A 224 19.65 -15.35 4.81
CA ARG A 224 19.85 -14.07 5.48
C ARG A 224 21.15 -13.46 4.96
N ILE A 225 21.06 -12.23 4.47
CA ILE A 225 22.20 -11.47 3.96
C ILE A 225 22.56 -10.35 4.94
N PHE A 226 23.83 -9.95 4.92
CA PHE A 226 24.39 -8.98 5.86
C PHE A 226 25.14 -7.89 5.10
N PRO A 227 25.16 -6.65 5.62
CA PRO A 227 26.04 -5.63 5.07
C PRO A 227 27.51 -6.02 5.24
N ASP A 228 28.37 -5.40 4.44
CA ASP A 228 29.82 -5.56 4.56
C ASP A 228 30.38 -4.83 5.80
N SER A 229 31.71 -4.79 5.93
CA SER A 229 32.40 -4.12 7.04
C SER A 229 32.13 -2.60 7.15
N SER A 230 31.63 -1.96 6.08
CA SER A 230 31.21 -0.55 6.11
C SER A 230 29.81 -0.36 6.73
N GLY A 231 29.09 -1.44 6.99
CA GLY A 231 27.69 -1.41 7.43
C GLY A 231 26.71 -1.17 6.28
N LYS A 232 27.16 -1.28 5.03
CA LYS A 232 26.32 -1.15 3.82
C LYS A 232 26.32 -2.42 2.98
N PHE A 233 25.24 -2.58 2.24
CA PHE A 233 25.16 -3.49 1.12
C PHE A 233 25.71 -2.82 -0.14
N ASP A 234 25.93 -3.62 -1.18
CA ASP A 234 26.34 -3.18 -2.51
C ASP A 234 25.22 -3.53 -3.51
N LEU A 235 24.05 -2.95 -3.27
CA LEU A 235 22.77 -3.26 -3.92
C LEU A 235 21.95 -2.00 -4.25
N LEU A 236 22.61 -0.86 -4.42
CA LEU A 236 21.99 0.39 -4.88
C LEU A 236 21.64 0.33 -6.38
N GLY A 237 20.70 1.19 -6.79
CA GLY A 237 20.27 1.29 -8.18
C GLY A 237 19.80 -0.07 -8.69
N ARG A 238 20.29 -0.48 -9.86
CA ARG A 238 19.89 -1.73 -10.52
C ARG A 238 20.70 -2.97 -10.13
N LYS A 239 21.64 -2.83 -9.20
CA LYS A 239 22.52 -3.94 -8.83
C LYS A 239 21.76 -5.01 -8.06
N GLY A 240 21.91 -6.26 -8.52
CA GLY A 240 21.27 -7.44 -7.93
C GLY A 240 20.01 -7.90 -8.65
N GLU A 241 19.56 -7.17 -9.67
CA GLU A 241 18.41 -7.57 -10.49
C GLU A 241 18.62 -8.89 -11.22
N LYS A 242 17.58 -9.71 -11.21
CA LYS A 242 17.41 -10.92 -12.01
C LYS A 242 16.47 -10.68 -13.19
N THR A 243 15.59 -9.70 -13.09
CA THR A 243 14.69 -9.26 -14.17
C THR A 243 14.86 -7.77 -14.45
N SER A 244 14.45 -7.35 -15.64
CA SER A 244 14.58 -5.97 -16.13
C SER A 244 13.38 -5.08 -15.81
N HIS A 245 12.39 -5.64 -15.12
CA HIS A 245 11.19 -5.00 -14.61
C HIS A 245 10.58 -5.90 -13.53
N GLU A 246 9.75 -5.30 -12.70
CA GLU A 246 8.80 -6.01 -11.86
C GLU A 246 7.83 -6.77 -12.74
N ALA A 247 7.60 -8.06 -12.43
CA ALA A 247 6.62 -8.85 -13.16
C ALA A 247 5.24 -8.18 -13.08
N MET A 248 4.60 -7.96 -14.23
CA MET A 248 3.20 -7.54 -14.26
C MET A 248 2.29 -8.74 -13.97
N LEU A 249 1.03 -8.47 -13.65
CA LEU A 249 0.01 -9.51 -13.47
C LEU A 249 -0.10 -10.42 -14.71
N GLY A 250 0.18 -11.71 -14.54
CA GLY A 250 0.22 -12.70 -15.61
C GLY A 250 1.63 -13.02 -16.12
N GLU A 251 2.62 -12.17 -15.85
CA GLU A 251 4.00 -12.38 -16.28
C GLU A 251 4.76 -13.38 -15.40
N GLU A 252 4.15 -13.86 -14.32
CA GLU A 252 4.67 -14.97 -13.52
C GLU A 252 4.86 -16.25 -14.35
N LEU A 253 4.10 -16.39 -15.45
CA LEU A 253 4.21 -17.50 -16.40
C LEU A 253 5.14 -17.21 -17.58
N MET A 254 5.64 -15.98 -17.71
CA MET A 254 6.46 -15.57 -18.86
C MET A 254 7.93 -15.95 -18.64
N PRO A 255 8.72 -16.08 -19.73
CA PRO A 255 10.15 -16.32 -19.60
C PRO A 255 10.84 -15.17 -18.84
N ALA A 256 11.52 -15.53 -17.76
CA ALA A 256 12.34 -14.67 -16.92
C ALA A 256 13.57 -15.45 -16.47
N ASP A 257 14.52 -14.80 -15.78
CA ASP A 257 15.60 -15.51 -15.11
C ASP A 257 15.01 -16.66 -14.27
N PRO A 258 15.43 -17.92 -14.50
CA PRO A 258 14.79 -19.07 -13.89
C PRO A 258 15.01 -19.17 -12.38
N THR A 259 15.92 -18.36 -11.83
CA THR A 259 16.18 -18.24 -10.39
C THR A 259 15.33 -17.19 -9.69
N ALA A 260 14.56 -16.41 -10.45
CA ALA A 260 13.70 -15.35 -9.92
C ALA A 260 12.46 -15.92 -9.21
N THR A 261 12.16 -15.40 -8.03
CA THR A 261 11.02 -15.79 -7.18
C THR A 261 9.89 -14.77 -7.16
N PHE A 262 10.19 -13.53 -7.57
CA PHE A 262 9.31 -12.36 -7.55
C PHE A 262 8.81 -12.07 -6.14
N VAL A 263 9.75 -11.73 -5.24
CA VAL A 263 9.42 -11.21 -3.89
C VAL A 263 8.57 -9.95 -4.01
N ASP A 264 7.36 -9.99 -3.47
CA ASP A 264 6.42 -8.89 -3.61
C ASP A 264 6.44 -7.97 -2.38
N ALA A 265 6.24 -8.58 -1.21
CA ALA A 265 6.02 -7.88 0.03
C ALA A 265 6.45 -8.68 1.25
N TRP A 266 6.45 -7.98 2.38
CA TRP A 266 6.47 -8.55 3.71
C TRP A 266 5.19 -8.12 4.44
N THR A 267 4.43 -9.06 4.99
CA THR A 267 3.26 -8.75 5.83
C THR A 267 3.45 -9.23 7.26
N TRP A 268 2.94 -8.46 8.20
CA TRP A 268 3.13 -8.66 9.64
C TRP A 268 1.90 -9.33 10.25
N HIS A 269 2.10 -10.37 11.06
CA HIS A 269 1.00 -10.91 11.84
C HIS A 269 0.56 -9.87 12.89
N PRO A 270 -0.74 -9.62 13.08
CA PRO A 270 -1.24 -8.56 13.97
C PRO A 270 -0.96 -8.77 15.46
N GLU A 271 -0.48 -9.94 15.88
CA GLU A 271 -0.47 -10.38 17.29
C GLU A 271 0.74 -11.27 17.59
N LEU A 272 0.98 -12.28 16.75
CA LEU A 272 2.09 -13.21 16.91
C LEU A 272 3.40 -12.63 16.35
N PRO A 273 4.57 -13.09 16.83
CA PRO A 273 5.87 -12.59 16.39
C PRO A 273 6.30 -13.13 15.03
N PHE A 274 5.41 -13.12 14.04
CA PHE A 274 5.67 -13.62 12.71
C PHE A 274 5.49 -12.54 11.64
N GLY A 275 6.32 -12.61 10.62
CA GLY A 275 6.06 -11.97 9.34
C GLY A 275 6.11 -13.01 8.24
N THR A 276 5.53 -12.68 7.09
CA THR A 276 5.55 -13.56 5.92
C THR A 276 5.99 -12.81 4.69
N VAL A 277 6.71 -13.49 3.80
CA VAL A 277 7.20 -12.94 2.53
C VAL A 277 6.41 -13.55 1.39
N LEU A 278 6.08 -12.75 0.39
CA LEU A 278 5.24 -13.18 -0.73
C LEU A 278 6.14 -13.52 -1.92
N LEU A 279 6.21 -14.79 -2.33
CA LEU A 279 7.01 -15.23 -3.48
C LEU A 279 6.08 -15.56 -4.66
N ARG A 280 5.82 -14.57 -5.51
CA ARG A 280 4.75 -14.62 -6.50
C ARG A 280 4.88 -15.82 -7.42
N ARG A 281 6.06 -15.98 -8.02
CA ARG A 281 6.30 -17.03 -9.03
C ARG A 281 6.16 -18.44 -8.47
N LEU A 282 6.37 -18.61 -7.17
CA LEU A 282 6.37 -19.92 -6.53
C LEU A 282 5.04 -20.27 -5.87
N GLY A 283 4.06 -19.35 -5.82
CA GLY A 283 2.82 -19.58 -5.08
C GLY A 283 3.12 -19.98 -3.63
N ALA A 284 4.12 -19.32 -3.02
CA ALA A 284 4.69 -19.72 -1.75
C ALA A 284 4.93 -18.52 -0.81
N THR A 285 4.71 -18.73 0.49
CA THR A 285 4.90 -17.69 1.50
C THR A 285 5.75 -18.17 2.68
N PRO A 286 7.05 -17.81 2.76
CA PRO A 286 7.88 -18.09 3.92
C PRO A 286 7.41 -17.36 5.17
N VAL A 287 7.17 -18.09 6.25
CA VAL A 287 6.87 -17.53 7.57
C VAL A 287 8.16 -17.41 8.37
N ILE A 288 8.47 -16.20 8.84
CA ILE A 288 9.71 -15.86 9.55
C ILE A 288 9.38 -15.42 10.98
N ASP A 289 10.06 -16.02 11.96
CA ASP A 289 9.99 -15.59 13.35
C ASP A 289 10.78 -14.28 13.54
N THR A 290 10.09 -13.23 13.95
CA THR A 290 10.65 -11.87 14.12
C THR A 290 11.49 -11.73 15.41
N ARG A 291 11.47 -12.72 16.31
CA ARG A 291 12.34 -12.75 17.49
C ARG A 291 13.75 -13.22 17.13
N THR A 292 13.84 -14.16 16.20
CA THR A 292 15.10 -14.83 15.82
C THR A 292 15.57 -14.50 14.41
N TRP A 293 14.68 -13.96 13.58
CA TRP A 293 14.88 -13.72 12.14
C TRP A 293 15.25 -14.99 11.37
N THR A 294 14.54 -16.07 11.68
CA THR A 294 14.71 -17.39 11.04
C THR A 294 13.40 -17.86 10.40
N PRO A 295 13.43 -18.39 9.16
CA PRO A 295 12.29 -19.08 8.58
C PRO A 295 11.85 -20.25 9.45
N VAL A 296 10.54 -20.35 9.69
CA VAL A 296 9.90 -21.46 10.42
C VAL A 296 9.37 -22.48 9.42
N THR A 297 8.62 -22.01 8.43
CA THR A 297 8.00 -22.83 7.38
C THR A 297 7.84 -22.03 6.09
N VAL A 298 7.50 -22.70 4.99
CA VAL A 298 7.10 -22.06 3.74
C VAL A 298 5.74 -22.62 3.36
N MET A 299 4.71 -21.78 3.30
CA MET A 299 3.35 -22.21 2.96
C MET A 299 3.16 -22.26 1.44
N GLY A 300 2.37 -23.21 0.95
CA GLY A 300 1.95 -23.30 -0.45
C GLY A 300 0.48 -22.92 -0.62
N THR A 301 0.19 -21.96 -1.50
CA THR A 301 -1.11 -21.27 -1.54
C THR A 301 -2.11 -21.88 -2.52
N GLY A 302 -1.66 -22.47 -3.62
CA GLY A 302 -2.54 -23.09 -4.62
C GLY A 302 -3.32 -24.30 -4.09
N SER A 303 -4.46 -24.62 -4.71
CA SER A 303 -5.34 -25.72 -4.29
C SER A 303 -4.67 -27.10 -4.26
N GLY A 304 -3.71 -27.33 -5.14
CA GLY A 304 -2.88 -28.56 -5.18
C GLY A 304 -1.56 -28.49 -4.41
N ALA A 305 -1.25 -27.38 -3.75
CA ALA A 305 0.00 -27.21 -3.01
C ALA A 305 -0.12 -27.74 -1.57
N PRO A 306 0.96 -28.27 -0.96
CA PRO A 306 0.93 -28.63 0.45
C PRO A 306 0.70 -27.39 1.32
N ASP A 307 0.17 -27.55 2.52
CA ASP A 307 0.08 -26.44 3.49
C ASP A 307 1.47 -25.92 3.86
N HIS A 308 2.46 -26.82 3.94
CA HIS A 308 3.86 -26.50 4.18
C HIS A 308 4.78 -27.28 3.26
N PHE A 309 5.71 -26.58 2.61
CA PHE A 309 6.81 -27.22 1.90
C PHE A 309 7.86 -27.74 2.87
N LYS A 310 8.51 -28.84 2.48
CA LYS A 310 9.47 -29.54 3.34
C LYS A 310 10.82 -28.82 3.34
N LEU A 311 11.36 -28.55 4.53
CA LEU A 311 12.75 -28.16 4.71
C LEU A 311 13.66 -29.35 4.34
N VAL A 312 14.53 -29.14 3.35
CA VAL A 312 15.51 -30.13 2.87
C VAL A 312 16.78 -30.06 3.70
N ARG A 313 17.28 -28.84 3.93
CA ARG A 313 18.48 -28.59 4.74
C ARG A 313 18.52 -27.16 5.25
N GLN A 314 19.23 -26.99 6.35
CA GLN A 314 19.67 -25.70 6.85
C GLN A 314 21.19 -25.73 7.00
N THR A 315 21.87 -24.67 6.59
CA THR A 315 23.32 -24.51 6.77
C THR A 315 23.61 -23.05 7.08
N GLY A 316 24.07 -22.77 8.30
CA GLY A 316 24.27 -21.40 8.78
C GLY A 316 22.99 -20.56 8.64
N TYR A 317 23.09 -19.49 7.86
CA TYR A 317 22.01 -18.53 7.58
C TYR A 317 21.24 -18.82 6.27
N THR A 318 21.31 -20.06 5.77
CA THR A 318 20.64 -20.49 4.56
C THR A 318 19.74 -21.70 4.82
N TRP A 319 18.49 -21.59 4.37
CA TRP A 319 17.47 -22.63 4.43
C TRP A 319 17.05 -23.03 3.02
N VAL A 320 16.88 -24.33 2.81
CA VAL A 320 16.49 -24.87 1.50
C VAL A 320 15.21 -25.67 1.64
N TYR A 321 14.16 -25.26 0.93
CA TYR A 321 12.86 -25.91 0.91
C TYR A 321 12.61 -26.53 -0.47
N ASN A 322 11.96 -27.69 -0.50
CA ASN A 322 11.58 -28.32 -1.76
C ASN A 322 10.20 -27.84 -2.21
N ILE A 323 10.14 -27.17 -3.36
CA ILE A 323 8.92 -26.68 -4.01
C ILE A 323 8.62 -27.60 -5.20
N SER A 324 8.10 -28.79 -4.91
CA SER A 324 7.95 -29.88 -5.90
C SER A 324 7.00 -29.56 -7.06
N ALA A 325 6.01 -28.70 -6.81
CA ALA A 325 5.04 -28.21 -7.77
C ALA A 325 4.57 -26.80 -7.39
N VAL A 326 4.30 -25.98 -8.41
CA VAL A 326 3.67 -24.67 -8.30
C VAL A 326 2.36 -24.74 -9.09
N PRO A 327 1.21 -25.00 -8.44
CA PRO A 327 -0.07 -25.10 -9.12
C PRO A 327 -0.48 -23.78 -9.78
N THR A 328 -0.16 -22.67 -9.11
CA THR A 328 -0.50 -21.31 -9.51
C THR A 328 0.45 -20.33 -8.83
N PRO A 329 0.82 -19.24 -9.50
CA PRO A 329 1.44 -18.08 -8.84
C PRO A 329 0.52 -17.44 -7.80
N LEU A 330 1.11 -16.72 -6.86
CA LEU A 330 0.39 -15.77 -5.98
C LEU A 330 0.76 -14.33 -6.34
N HIS A 331 -0.01 -13.37 -5.82
CA HIS A 331 0.36 -11.96 -5.83
C HIS A 331 0.32 -11.39 -4.41
N GLU A 332 -0.85 -10.91 -3.99
CA GLU A 332 -1.09 -10.38 -2.65
C GLU A 332 -1.28 -11.49 -1.61
N ALA A 333 -0.92 -11.20 -0.36
CA ALA A 333 -1.26 -12.03 0.78
C ALA A 333 -1.11 -11.26 2.09
N GLY A 334 -2.03 -11.48 3.01
CA GLY A 334 -2.03 -10.80 4.30
C GLY A 334 -2.83 -11.51 5.37
N PHE A 335 -2.74 -11.01 6.58
CA PHE A 335 -3.51 -11.46 7.73
C PHE A 335 -4.79 -10.64 7.85
N VAL A 336 -5.88 -11.30 8.26
CA VAL A 336 -7.06 -10.60 8.77
C VAL A 336 -6.68 -9.87 10.07
N THR A 337 -7.32 -8.73 10.37
CA THR A 337 -6.97 -7.85 11.50
C THR A 337 -6.87 -8.59 12.84
N ASN A 338 -7.69 -9.62 13.08
CA ASN A 338 -7.66 -10.43 14.29
C ASN A 338 -6.56 -11.52 14.33
N GLY A 339 -5.83 -11.73 13.23
CA GLY A 339 -4.74 -12.71 13.11
C GLY A 339 -5.17 -14.17 13.00
N GLU A 340 -6.48 -14.46 13.10
CA GLU A 340 -6.97 -15.84 13.06
C GLU A 340 -6.81 -16.48 11.68
N HIS A 341 -6.75 -15.66 10.63
CA HIS A 341 -6.64 -16.11 9.26
C HIS A 341 -5.57 -15.35 8.47
N PHE A 342 -4.85 -16.10 7.65
CA PHE A 342 -3.98 -15.60 6.60
C PHE A 342 -4.63 -15.91 5.25
N ILE A 343 -4.62 -14.95 4.33
CA ILE A 343 -5.28 -15.06 3.03
C ILE A 343 -4.26 -14.73 1.94
N SER A 344 -4.22 -15.52 0.88
CA SER A 344 -3.37 -15.25 -0.29
C SER A 344 -4.17 -15.27 -1.58
N CYS A 345 -3.93 -14.28 -2.44
CA CYS A 345 -4.46 -14.17 -3.78
C CYS A 345 -3.66 -15.04 -4.74
N ASN A 346 -4.22 -16.19 -5.11
CA ASN A 346 -3.72 -16.99 -6.23
C ASN A 346 -4.16 -16.32 -7.54
N ASN A 347 -3.27 -16.28 -8.52
CA ASN A 347 -3.52 -15.63 -9.81
C ASN A 347 -3.16 -16.51 -11.01
N VAL A 348 -3.75 -16.17 -12.15
CA VAL A 348 -3.44 -16.67 -13.50
C VAL A 348 -3.96 -18.08 -13.77
N LEU A 349 -3.44 -19.10 -13.07
CA LEU A 349 -3.86 -20.49 -13.26
C LEU A 349 -5.04 -20.85 -12.36
N GLU A 350 -5.06 -20.28 -11.15
CA GLU A 350 -6.21 -20.26 -10.27
C GLU A 350 -6.48 -18.81 -9.87
N ASN A 351 -7.70 -18.32 -10.04
CA ASN A 351 -8.11 -16.98 -9.57
C ASN A 351 -9.03 -17.15 -8.35
N ASN A 352 -8.41 -17.27 -7.18
CA ASN A 352 -9.09 -17.46 -5.91
C ASN A 352 -8.27 -16.84 -4.77
N ASN A 353 -8.86 -16.73 -3.58
CA ASN A 353 -8.11 -16.43 -2.37
C ASN A 353 -8.02 -17.68 -1.49
N ALA A 354 -6.82 -18.22 -1.28
CA ALA A 354 -6.58 -19.30 -0.34
C ALA A 354 -6.64 -18.79 1.09
N VAL A 355 -7.45 -19.41 1.94
CA VAL A 355 -7.65 -19.02 3.34
C VAL A 355 -7.00 -20.05 4.24
N PHE A 356 -6.10 -19.61 5.11
CA PHE A 356 -5.43 -20.40 6.13
C PHE A 356 -5.96 -20.03 7.50
N VAL A 357 -6.06 -20.99 8.41
CA VAL A 357 -6.04 -20.68 9.85
C VAL A 357 -4.62 -20.35 10.26
N SER A 358 -4.41 -19.23 10.96
CA SER A 358 -3.08 -18.71 11.34
C SER A 358 -2.95 -18.30 12.81
N GLY A 359 -3.96 -18.57 13.64
CA GLY A 359 -3.94 -18.15 15.05
C GLY A 359 -3.07 -18.99 15.99
N ASP A 360 -2.54 -20.14 15.56
CA ASP A 360 -1.67 -20.97 16.43
C ASP A 360 -0.26 -20.36 16.51
N SER A 361 0.33 -20.33 17.71
CA SER A 361 1.70 -19.86 17.92
C SER A 361 2.78 -20.70 17.24
N ASP A 362 2.44 -21.90 16.77
CA ASP A 362 3.28 -22.76 15.93
C ASP A 362 2.80 -22.69 14.46
N PRO A 363 3.52 -21.96 13.58
CA PRO A 363 3.17 -21.84 12.17
C PRO A 363 3.09 -23.15 11.39
N LEU A 364 3.66 -24.26 11.89
CA LEU A 364 3.55 -25.58 11.26
C LEU A 364 2.16 -26.23 11.42
N LYS A 365 1.27 -25.61 12.19
CA LYS A 365 -0.14 -26.04 12.31
C LYS A 365 -1.08 -25.19 11.47
N TRP A 366 -0.59 -24.13 10.84
CA TRP A 366 -1.39 -23.29 9.96
C TRP A 366 -1.73 -24.09 8.70
N LYS A 367 -2.98 -24.04 8.26
CA LYS A 367 -3.44 -24.88 7.14
C LYS A 367 -4.56 -24.26 6.36
N LYS A 368 -4.64 -24.60 5.08
CA LYS A 368 -5.74 -24.16 4.22
C LYS A 368 -7.07 -24.71 4.75
N VAL A 369 -8.08 -23.86 4.82
CA VAL A 369 -9.44 -24.20 5.29
C VAL A 369 -10.53 -23.83 4.30
N ALA A 370 -10.27 -22.89 3.38
CA ALA A 370 -11.23 -22.49 2.35
C ALA A 370 -10.51 -21.86 1.14
N PHE A 371 -11.26 -21.74 0.03
CA PHE A 371 -10.90 -20.92 -1.11
C PHE A 371 -12.06 -19.99 -1.43
N VAL A 372 -11.79 -18.69 -1.50
CA VAL A 372 -12.75 -17.70 -1.97
C VAL A 372 -12.72 -17.71 -3.50
N GLU A 373 -13.78 -18.21 -4.10
CA GLU A 373 -13.91 -18.34 -5.55
C GLU A 373 -14.90 -17.32 -6.12
N GLY A 374 -14.98 -17.29 -7.45
CA GLY A 374 -15.97 -16.50 -8.18
C GLY A 374 -15.38 -15.39 -9.05
N TYR A 375 -14.06 -15.21 -9.09
CA TYR A 375 -13.41 -14.21 -9.93
C TYR A 375 -13.48 -14.51 -11.44
N GLY A 376 -13.67 -15.79 -11.81
CA GLY A 376 -13.67 -16.23 -13.20
C GLY A 376 -12.26 -16.29 -13.78
N LYS A 377 -12.15 -16.26 -15.11
CA LYS A 377 -10.86 -16.42 -15.81
C LYS A 377 -10.14 -15.11 -16.10
N THR A 378 -10.86 -13.99 -16.04
CA THR A 378 -10.41 -12.69 -16.55
C THR A 378 -10.02 -11.70 -15.47
N HIS A 379 -10.50 -11.91 -14.25
CA HIS A 379 -10.26 -11.02 -13.12
C HIS A 379 -9.33 -11.71 -12.12
N LEU A 380 -8.26 -11.04 -11.77
CA LEU A 380 -7.20 -11.51 -10.89
C LEU A 380 -7.38 -10.80 -9.55
N PRO A 381 -7.65 -11.51 -8.43
CA PRO A 381 -7.64 -10.88 -7.12
C PRO A 381 -6.25 -10.29 -6.87
N LEU A 382 -6.20 -9.00 -6.58
CA LEU A 382 -4.98 -8.22 -6.42
C LEU A 382 -4.87 -7.82 -4.96
N HIS A 383 -5.16 -6.59 -4.57
CA HIS A 383 -4.90 -6.11 -3.20
C HIS A 383 -5.97 -6.51 -2.19
N MET A 384 -5.61 -6.50 -0.92
CA MET A 384 -6.46 -6.87 0.22
C MET A 384 -6.72 -5.63 1.09
N GLY A 385 -7.94 -5.50 1.62
CA GLY A 385 -8.32 -4.45 2.55
C GLY A 385 -9.17 -5.02 3.69
N ASN A 386 -8.64 -4.99 4.90
CA ASN A 386 -9.32 -5.59 6.06
C ASN A 386 -10.19 -4.57 6.78
N LEU A 387 -11.39 -4.95 7.22
CA LEU A 387 -12.09 -4.14 8.21
C LEU A 387 -11.44 -4.26 9.60
N PRO A 388 -11.43 -3.18 10.41
CA PRO A 388 -10.92 -3.24 11.78
C PRO A 388 -11.60 -4.33 12.63
N ASN A 389 -12.91 -4.56 12.42
CA ASN A 389 -13.68 -5.57 13.14
C ASN A 389 -13.56 -7.00 12.57
N SER A 390 -12.75 -7.22 11.54
CA SER A 390 -12.55 -8.52 10.89
C SER A 390 -13.80 -9.19 10.30
N LYS A 391 -14.94 -8.49 10.20
CA LYS A 391 -16.20 -9.05 9.65
C LYS A 391 -16.11 -9.31 8.15
N TYR A 392 -15.42 -8.41 7.44
CA TYR A 392 -15.23 -8.48 5.99
C TYR A 392 -13.77 -8.22 5.63
N VAL A 393 -13.38 -8.84 4.54
CA VAL A 393 -12.16 -8.55 3.79
C VAL A 393 -12.58 -8.13 2.39
N TYR A 394 -11.95 -7.09 1.86
CA TYR A 394 -12.16 -6.64 0.50
C TYR A 394 -10.96 -7.03 -0.35
N PHE A 395 -11.22 -7.40 -1.60
CA PHE A 395 -10.17 -7.62 -2.59
C PHE A 395 -10.43 -6.75 -3.81
N THR A 396 -9.45 -6.00 -4.28
CA THR A 396 -9.55 -5.51 -5.65
C THR A 396 -9.31 -6.66 -6.63
N ALA A 397 -9.99 -6.60 -7.76
CA ALA A 397 -9.93 -7.61 -8.79
C ALA A 397 -9.56 -6.91 -10.10
N TRP A 398 -8.29 -7.01 -10.46
CA TRP A 398 -7.74 -6.41 -11.65
C TRP A 398 -8.14 -7.20 -12.90
N ALA A 399 -8.33 -6.52 -14.02
CA ALA A 399 -8.52 -7.17 -15.31
C ALA A 399 -7.80 -6.39 -16.40
N ARG A 400 -7.34 -7.12 -17.41
CA ARG A 400 -6.65 -6.54 -18.56
C ARG A 400 -7.63 -5.67 -19.38
N PRO A 401 -7.21 -4.48 -19.87
CA PRO A 401 -7.99 -3.72 -20.82
C PRO A 401 -8.48 -4.58 -22.02
N PRO A 402 -9.70 -4.37 -22.53
CA PRO A 402 -10.63 -3.28 -22.20
C PRO A 402 -11.56 -3.58 -21.00
N LEU A 403 -11.35 -4.68 -20.26
CA LEU A 403 -12.18 -5.01 -19.11
C LEU A 403 -11.94 -4.03 -17.96
N ARG A 404 -13.02 -3.71 -17.24
CA ARG A 404 -12.95 -2.95 -15.99
C ARG A 404 -12.78 -3.92 -14.82
N GLY A 405 -12.06 -3.47 -13.80
CA GLY A 405 -11.91 -4.20 -12.55
C GLY A 405 -13.03 -3.87 -11.58
N TYR A 406 -13.01 -4.53 -10.42
CA TYR A 406 -13.98 -4.30 -9.35
C TYR A 406 -13.32 -4.48 -7.99
N ILE A 407 -14.04 -4.13 -6.94
CA ILE A 407 -13.74 -4.57 -5.57
C ILE A 407 -14.74 -5.62 -5.14
N ALA A 408 -14.26 -6.72 -4.57
CA ALA A 408 -15.03 -7.83 -4.06
C ALA A 408 -15.12 -7.75 -2.54
N LYS A 409 -16.33 -7.74 -1.99
CA LYS A 409 -16.57 -7.86 -0.54
C LYS A 409 -16.68 -9.33 -0.17
N VAL A 410 -15.85 -9.79 0.77
CA VAL A 410 -15.79 -11.19 1.22
C VAL A 410 -16.11 -11.29 2.70
N SER A 411 -17.01 -12.20 3.04
CA SER A 411 -17.36 -12.53 4.44
C SER A 411 -16.33 -13.47 5.06
N THR A 412 -15.73 -13.09 6.19
CA THR A 412 -14.80 -13.97 6.93
C THR A 412 -15.50 -15.12 7.65
N LYS A 413 -16.84 -15.06 7.78
CA LYS A 413 -17.65 -16.15 8.33
C LYS A 413 -17.91 -17.26 7.31
N THR A 414 -18.11 -16.90 6.06
CA THR A 414 -18.55 -17.85 5.01
C THR A 414 -17.51 -18.10 3.94
N TRP A 415 -16.49 -17.24 3.84
CA TRP A 415 -15.46 -17.22 2.79
C TRP A 415 -16.05 -17.15 1.38
N LYS A 416 -17.11 -16.37 1.22
CA LYS A 416 -17.79 -16.12 -0.06
C LYS A 416 -17.79 -14.64 -0.41
N ILE A 417 -17.72 -14.37 -1.71
CA ILE A 417 -17.94 -13.03 -2.26
C ILE A 417 -19.44 -12.69 -2.10
N GLU A 418 -19.74 -11.62 -1.35
CA GLU A 418 -21.10 -11.13 -1.13
C GLU A 418 -21.48 -10.01 -2.12
N ALA A 419 -20.50 -9.23 -2.57
CA ALA A 419 -20.71 -8.15 -3.53
C ALA A 419 -19.49 -7.97 -4.43
N LYS A 420 -19.73 -7.48 -5.65
CA LYS A 420 -18.71 -7.02 -6.59
C LYS A 420 -19.12 -5.64 -7.09
N ILE A 421 -18.31 -4.62 -6.81
CA ILE A 421 -18.60 -3.24 -7.16
C ILE A 421 -17.58 -2.76 -8.18
N ASP A 422 -18.04 -2.35 -9.38
CA ASP A 422 -17.16 -1.71 -10.38
C ASP A 422 -16.66 -0.37 -9.84
N ILE A 423 -15.35 -0.26 -9.69
CA ILE A 423 -14.71 0.95 -9.15
C ILE A 423 -13.96 1.75 -10.20
N GLY A 424 -13.65 1.18 -11.36
CA GLY A 424 -12.77 1.83 -12.33
C GLY A 424 -12.01 0.86 -13.23
N PRO A 425 -11.35 1.39 -14.27
CA PRO A 425 -10.25 0.68 -14.92
C PRO A 425 -9.07 0.56 -13.96
N ASP A 426 -8.35 -0.56 -14.01
CA ASP A 426 -7.07 -0.72 -13.30
C ASP A 426 -7.17 -0.41 -11.78
N PRO A 427 -8.00 -1.16 -11.03
CA PRO A 427 -8.06 -1.01 -9.58
C PRO A 427 -6.77 -1.51 -8.93
N HIS A 428 -6.26 -0.75 -7.95
CA HIS A 428 -5.10 -1.12 -7.14
C HIS A 428 -5.52 -1.31 -5.69
N THR A 429 -4.92 -0.63 -4.73
CA THR A 429 -5.13 -0.97 -3.32
C THR A 429 -6.49 -0.52 -2.76
N CYS A 430 -6.90 -1.14 -1.65
CA CYS A 430 -8.08 -0.77 -0.85
C CYS A 430 -7.73 -0.70 0.65
N GLU A 431 -8.31 0.25 1.40
CA GLU A 431 -8.16 0.40 2.85
C GLU A 431 -9.45 0.99 3.49
N PRO A 432 -9.82 0.58 4.72
CA PRO A 432 -10.99 1.15 5.39
C PRO A 432 -10.72 2.57 5.89
N THR A 433 -11.77 3.35 6.14
CA THR A 433 -11.68 4.55 6.98
C THR A 433 -11.36 4.17 8.43
N VAL A 434 -10.89 5.14 9.24
CA VAL A 434 -10.49 4.93 10.65
C VAL A 434 -11.59 4.25 11.47
N ASP A 435 -12.85 4.57 11.20
CA ASP A 435 -14.02 4.00 11.88
C ASP A 435 -14.52 2.67 11.29
N GLY A 436 -13.98 2.26 10.14
CA GLY A 436 -14.39 1.05 9.41
C GLY A 436 -15.76 1.13 8.74
N ASN A 437 -16.41 2.30 8.71
CA ASN A 437 -17.73 2.47 8.09
C ASN A 437 -17.66 2.54 6.56
N TYR A 438 -16.50 2.95 6.02
CA TYR A 438 -16.27 3.07 4.60
C TYR A 438 -15.02 2.28 4.17
N MET A 439 -15.03 1.82 2.93
CA MET A 439 -13.87 1.25 2.25
C MET A 439 -13.43 2.23 1.15
N THR A 440 -12.15 2.59 1.17
CA THR A 440 -11.51 3.38 0.11
C THR A 440 -10.76 2.46 -0.84
N ALA A 441 -10.74 2.80 -2.13
CA ALA A 441 -9.93 2.09 -3.11
C ALA A 441 -9.47 3.02 -4.22
N VAL A 442 -8.28 2.76 -4.78
CA VAL A 442 -7.75 3.52 -5.91
C VAL A 442 -7.98 2.79 -7.23
N TYR A 443 -8.15 3.58 -8.29
CA TYR A 443 -8.15 3.13 -9.68
C TYR A 443 -7.25 4.07 -10.49
N SER A 444 -6.49 3.52 -11.43
CA SER A 444 -5.25 4.18 -11.91
C SER A 444 -5.12 4.26 -13.43
N GLY A 445 -6.14 3.81 -14.15
CA GLY A 445 -6.27 4.06 -15.58
C GLY A 445 -5.13 3.50 -16.43
N ASN A 446 -4.37 2.50 -15.95
CA ASN A 446 -3.17 1.99 -16.62
C ASN A 446 -2.17 3.10 -16.96
N GLN A 447 -1.99 4.06 -16.06
CA GLN A 447 -1.02 5.17 -16.18
C GLN A 447 -1.33 6.20 -17.29
N GLY A 448 -2.50 6.13 -17.94
CA GLY A 448 -2.89 7.08 -18.99
C GLY A 448 -4.39 7.31 -19.17
N GLY A 449 -5.23 6.74 -18.30
CA GLY A 449 -6.69 6.78 -18.37
C GLY A 449 -7.36 7.41 -17.16
N GLU A 450 -8.63 7.06 -16.94
CA GLU A 450 -9.45 7.48 -15.78
C GLU A 450 -8.79 7.02 -14.46
N SER A 451 -8.57 7.95 -13.52
CA SER A 451 -7.92 7.66 -12.23
C SER A 451 -8.54 8.43 -11.05
N GLY A 452 -8.39 7.89 -9.85
CA GLY A 452 -8.81 8.54 -8.60
C GLY A 452 -9.02 7.57 -7.44
N VAL A 453 -9.73 8.05 -6.42
CA VAL A 453 -10.12 7.28 -5.23
C VAL A 453 -11.64 7.12 -5.21
N VAL A 454 -12.14 5.93 -4.90
CA VAL A 454 -13.55 5.66 -4.64
C VAL A 454 -13.78 5.42 -3.14
N VAL A 455 -14.94 5.84 -2.63
CA VAL A 455 -15.37 5.58 -1.25
C VAL A 455 -16.68 4.81 -1.28
N LEU A 456 -16.70 3.69 -0.57
CA LEU A 456 -17.79 2.72 -0.54
C LEU A 456 -18.35 2.62 0.87
N ASP A 457 -19.67 2.70 1.02
CA ASP A 457 -20.31 2.35 2.29
C ASP A 457 -20.22 0.84 2.53
N VAL A 458 -19.66 0.44 3.67
CA VAL A 458 -19.39 -0.98 3.95
C VAL A 458 -20.67 -1.78 4.11
N GLU A 459 -21.76 -1.18 4.59
CA GLU A 459 -23.00 -1.91 4.86
C GLU A 459 -23.89 -1.95 3.61
N THR A 460 -24.01 -0.85 2.85
CA THR A 460 -24.87 -0.82 1.64
C THR A 460 -24.16 -1.23 0.35
N ASN A 461 -22.82 -1.15 0.31
CA ASN A 461 -21.98 -1.28 -0.88
C ASN A 461 -22.15 -0.13 -1.91
N ASP A 462 -22.80 0.96 -1.54
CA ASP A 462 -22.96 2.11 -2.41
C ASP A 462 -21.64 2.88 -2.56
N ILE A 463 -21.35 3.34 -3.78
CA ILE A 463 -20.33 4.36 -4.00
C ILE A 463 -20.88 5.69 -3.49
N VAL A 464 -20.36 6.16 -2.37
CA VAL A 464 -20.80 7.41 -1.73
C VAL A 464 -19.95 8.60 -2.16
N MET A 465 -18.74 8.35 -2.68
CA MET A 465 -17.88 9.40 -3.23
C MET A 465 -16.86 8.89 -4.24
N ARG A 466 -16.41 9.78 -5.14
CA ARG A 466 -15.19 9.65 -5.93
C ARG A 466 -14.37 10.94 -5.81
N TYR A 467 -13.10 10.80 -5.45
CA TYR A 467 -12.13 11.89 -5.50
C TYR A 467 -11.34 11.81 -6.80
N PRO A 468 -11.27 12.90 -7.58
CA PRO A 468 -10.35 12.96 -8.71
C PRO A 468 -8.91 13.05 -8.18
N ASP A 469 -8.05 12.18 -8.66
CA ASP A 469 -6.60 12.32 -8.49
C ASP A 469 -5.91 11.90 -9.80
N PRO A 470 -5.15 12.81 -10.46
CA PRO A 470 -4.45 12.55 -11.72
C PRO A 470 -3.14 11.75 -11.50
N GLY A 471 -3.18 10.71 -10.67
CA GLY A 471 -2.09 9.80 -10.36
C GLY A 471 -2.35 8.38 -10.85
N GLY A 472 -1.28 7.63 -11.10
CA GLY A 472 -1.32 6.22 -11.49
C GLY A 472 -1.12 5.27 -10.31
N HIS A 473 -1.82 5.51 -9.21
CA HIS A 473 -1.63 4.85 -7.91
C HIS A 473 -1.46 3.33 -7.97
N HIS A 474 -0.36 2.81 -7.45
CA HIS A 474 -0.22 1.38 -7.14
C HIS A 474 -0.39 1.13 -5.63
N ASP A 475 -0.61 2.19 -4.87
CA ASP A 475 -0.83 2.13 -3.45
C ASP A 475 -1.61 3.36 -2.98
N HIS A 476 -2.19 3.27 -1.79
CA HIS A 476 -2.63 4.38 -0.97
C HIS A 476 -2.66 3.92 0.47
N SER A 477 -2.37 4.84 1.38
CA SER A 477 -2.49 4.58 2.82
C SER A 477 -3.43 5.60 3.43
N LEU A 478 -4.42 5.13 4.17
CA LEU A 478 -5.19 5.96 5.08
C LEU A 478 -4.42 6.04 6.39
N VAL A 479 -4.07 7.25 6.84
CA VAL A 479 -3.22 7.43 8.02
C VAL A 479 -3.91 6.83 9.25
N PRO A 480 -3.35 5.77 9.86
CA PRO A 480 -3.98 5.13 10.99
C PRO A 480 -4.00 6.07 12.20
N LYS A 481 -5.03 5.99 13.02
CA LYS A 481 -5.11 6.80 14.25
C LYS A 481 -4.12 6.33 15.32
N ASP A 482 -3.93 5.02 15.43
CA ASP A 482 -3.13 4.34 16.43
C ASP A 482 -2.66 2.96 15.91
N TRP A 483 -1.94 2.22 16.76
CA TRP A 483 -1.38 0.91 16.44
C TRP A 483 -2.44 -0.20 16.28
N GLU A 484 -3.62 -0.05 16.88
CA GLU A 484 -4.75 -0.96 16.61
C GLU A 484 -5.31 -0.70 15.20
N GLY A 485 -5.48 0.57 14.82
CA GLY A 485 -5.84 0.94 13.45
C GLY A 485 -4.82 0.49 12.41
N MET A 486 -3.52 0.47 12.75
CA MET A 486 -2.45 -0.02 11.87
C MET A 486 -2.69 -1.48 11.40
N LYS A 487 -3.37 -2.31 12.21
CA LYS A 487 -3.68 -3.70 11.84
C LYS A 487 -4.58 -3.81 10.59
N ALA A 488 -5.27 -2.73 10.22
CA ALA A 488 -6.13 -2.66 9.04
C ALA A 488 -5.54 -1.82 7.88
N SER A 489 -4.30 -1.33 8.00
CA SER A 489 -3.58 -0.55 6.98
C SER A 489 -2.40 -1.35 6.41
N ARG A 490 -1.48 -0.70 5.67
CA ARG A 490 -0.24 -1.26 5.07
C ARG A 490 0.74 -1.83 6.12
N SER A 491 0.37 -3.00 6.62
CA SER A 491 1.05 -3.76 7.67
C SER A 491 0.70 -5.24 7.55
N THR A 492 -0.56 -5.58 7.82
CA THR A 492 -1.05 -6.97 7.81
C THR A 492 -1.32 -7.47 6.39
N ASN A 493 -1.54 -6.53 5.47
CA ASN A 493 -1.78 -6.67 4.05
C ASN A 493 -1.05 -5.52 3.33
N VAL A 494 -0.91 -5.60 2.01
CA VAL A 494 -0.23 -4.56 1.23
C VAL A 494 -1.01 -4.04 0.03
#